data_AF-A0A950KPV3-F1
#
_entry.id   AF-A0A950KPV3-F1
#
_cell.length_a   1.000
_cell.length_b   1.000
_cell.length_c   1.000
_cell.angle_alpha   90.00
_cell.angle_beta   90.00
_cell.angle_gamma   90.00
#
_symmetry.space_group_name_H-M   'P 1'
#
loop_
_entity.id
_entity.type
_entity.pdbx_description
1 polymer ?
#
loop_
_entity_poly.entity_id
_entity_poly.type
_entity_poly.pdbx_seq_one_letter_code
_entity_poly.pdbx_strand_id
1 'polypeptide(L)'
;AADKLSEWKSVSEGEESAAAWAARGREIIDDYAACGIEHPEDFRELFAHNFYFGCEADDPMNAWGFNTRVNPYGARIKPLFGSDIGHFDVPDMRQVLVEAHEMVDDGIITADDFRDFVFTYPVEFWTGLNPDFFKGTAVEGQAAAWLTAETRQEKRQARN
;
A
#
# COMPACT_ATOMS: atom_id res chain seq x y z
N ALA A 1 -0.17 -27.74 -15.52
CA ALA A 1 -0.71 -26.66 -14.66
C ALA A 1 -2.24 -26.65 -14.68
N ALA A 2 -2.87 -26.76 -15.85
CA ALA A 2 -4.33 -26.90 -15.98
C ALA A 2 -4.93 -28.15 -15.30
N ASP A 3 -4.24 -29.30 -15.34
CA ASP A 3 -4.73 -30.56 -14.75
C ASP A 3 -4.81 -30.56 -13.21
N LYS A 4 -4.20 -29.57 -12.53
CA LYS A 4 -4.32 -29.40 -11.07
C LYS A 4 -5.56 -28.60 -10.65
N LEU A 5 -6.24 -27.95 -11.59
CA LEU A 5 -7.47 -27.20 -11.32
C LEU A 5 -8.73 -28.08 -11.35
N SER A 6 -8.67 -29.27 -11.98
CA SER A 6 -9.80 -30.22 -11.99
C SER A 6 -10.01 -30.97 -10.68
N GLU A 7 -9.04 -30.91 -9.77
CA GLU A 7 -9.14 -31.47 -8.41
C GLU A 7 -9.70 -30.47 -7.39
N TRP A 8 -9.85 -29.20 -7.79
CA TRP A 8 -10.46 -28.18 -6.94
C TRP A 8 -11.97 -28.42 -6.86
N LYS A 9 -12.39 -29.11 -5.80
CA LYS A 9 -13.80 -29.23 -5.42
C LYS A 9 -14.13 -28.05 -4.54
N SER A 10 -15.20 -27.32 -4.87
CA SER A 10 -15.77 -26.35 -3.94
C SER A 10 -16.09 -27.06 -2.63
N VAL A 11 -15.80 -26.41 -1.52
CA VAL A 11 -16.26 -26.87 -0.21
C VAL A 11 -17.76 -26.59 -0.14
N SER A 12 -18.58 -27.63 0.01
CA SER A 12 -20.05 -27.52 0.03
C SER A 12 -20.56 -26.53 1.09
N GLU A 13 -19.85 -26.42 2.21
CA GLU A 13 -20.10 -25.41 3.25
C GLU A 13 -19.99 -23.97 2.73
N GLY A 14 -19.04 -23.70 1.84
CA GLY A 14 -18.86 -22.38 1.22
C GLY A 14 -19.97 -22.05 0.23
N GLU A 15 -20.45 -23.04 -0.53
CA GLU A 15 -21.56 -22.88 -1.47
C GLU A 15 -22.91 -22.70 -0.78
N GLU A 16 -23.18 -23.49 0.26
CA GLU A 16 -24.39 -23.35 1.08
C GLU A 16 -24.40 -22.00 1.81
N SER A 17 -23.26 -21.59 2.36
CA SER A 17 -23.11 -20.28 3.02
C SER A 17 -23.32 -19.14 2.03
N ALA A 18 -22.70 -19.20 0.84
CA ALA A 18 -22.85 -18.19 -0.20
C ALA A 18 -24.29 -18.14 -0.76
N ALA A 19 -24.94 -19.29 -0.95
CA ALA A 19 -26.32 -19.38 -1.41
C ALA A 19 -27.31 -18.84 -0.37
N ALA A 20 -27.11 -19.16 0.92
CA ALA A 20 -27.90 -18.63 2.01
C ALA A 20 -27.70 -17.11 2.19
N TRP A 21 -26.48 -16.62 1.95
CA TRP A 21 -26.18 -15.19 1.90
C TRP A 21 -26.90 -14.50 0.74
N ALA A 22 -26.72 -15.00 -0.49
CA ALA A 22 -27.33 -14.46 -1.71
C ALA A 22 -28.86 -14.47 -1.66
N ALA A 23 -29.47 -15.48 -1.03
CA ALA A 23 -30.92 -15.60 -0.88
C ALA A 23 -31.55 -14.50 -0.01
N ARG A 24 -30.76 -13.75 0.78
CA ARG A 24 -31.25 -12.59 1.54
C ARG A 24 -31.60 -11.39 0.64
N GLY A 25 -31.14 -11.41 -0.61
CA GLY A 25 -31.44 -10.37 -1.60
C GLY A 25 -30.52 -9.15 -1.49
N ARG A 26 -30.22 -8.53 -2.64
CA ARG A 26 -29.29 -7.39 -2.75
C ARG A 26 -29.68 -6.16 -1.92
N GLU A 27 -30.96 -6.03 -1.58
CA GLU A 27 -31.49 -4.93 -0.77
C GLU A 27 -31.12 -5.06 0.72
N ILE A 28 -30.77 -6.28 1.18
CA ILE A 28 -30.44 -6.60 2.59
C ILE A 28 -28.93 -6.83 2.75
N ILE A 29 -28.22 -7.05 1.65
CA ILE A 29 -26.78 -7.31 1.64
C ILE A 29 -26.05 -5.98 1.42
N ASP A 30 -25.49 -5.47 2.51
CA ASP A 30 -24.51 -4.40 2.47
C ASP A 30 -23.13 -4.98 2.78
N ASP A 31 -22.35 -5.26 1.73
CA ASP A 31 -20.99 -5.80 1.81
C ASP A 31 -20.02 -4.84 2.53
N TYR A 32 -20.38 -3.56 2.63
CA TYR A 32 -19.55 -2.50 3.18
C TYR A 32 -20.02 -2.00 4.55
N ALA A 33 -21.07 -2.58 5.13
CA ALA A 33 -21.61 -2.15 6.43
C ALA A 33 -20.53 -2.13 7.54
N ALA A 34 -19.60 -3.09 7.52
CA ALA A 34 -18.49 -3.17 8.47
C ALA A 34 -17.44 -2.08 8.28
N CYS A 35 -17.40 -1.42 7.12
CA CYS A 35 -16.52 -0.28 6.86
C CYS A 35 -16.98 0.99 7.61
N GLY A 36 -18.25 1.05 8.06
CA GLY A 36 -18.76 2.19 8.83
C GLY A 36 -18.71 3.51 8.06
N ILE A 37 -18.94 3.48 6.74
CA ILE A 37 -18.92 4.67 5.88
C ILE A 37 -20.21 5.46 6.10
N GLU A 38 -20.11 6.64 6.70
CA GLU A 38 -21.25 7.56 6.90
C GLU A 38 -21.18 8.74 5.91
N HIS A 39 -19.97 9.12 5.51
CA HIS A 39 -19.68 10.22 4.60
C HIS A 39 -18.68 9.79 3.49
N PRO A 40 -18.73 10.43 2.31
CA PRO A 40 -17.81 10.10 1.22
C PRO A 40 -16.32 10.22 1.58
N GLU A 41 -15.97 11.10 2.51
CA GLU A 41 -14.62 11.29 3.04
C GLU A 41 -14.12 10.09 3.84
N ASP A 42 -15.00 9.30 4.47
CA ASP A 42 -14.60 8.09 5.21
C ASP A 42 -13.96 7.06 4.26
N PHE A 43 -14.43 7.03 3.00
CA PHE A 43 -13.82 6.20 1.97
C PHE A 43 -12.37 6.61 1.70
N ARG A 44 -12.04 7.92 1.73
CA ARG A 44 -10.64 8.38 1.59
C ARG A 44 -9.78 7.75 2.67
N GLU A 45 -10.21 7.81 3.93
CA GLU A 45 -9.43 7.27 5.06
C GLU A 45 -9.26 5.77 4.92
N LEU A 46 -10.35 5.03 4.70
CA LEU A 46 -10.32 3.58 4.53
C LEU A 46 -9.43 3.16 3.34
N PHE A 47 -9.42 3.94 2.26
CA PHE A 47 -8.63 3.61 1.08
C PHE A 47 -7.16 4.01 1.24
N ALA A 48 -6.89 5.28 1.51
CA ALA A 48 -5.53 5.84 1.56
C ALA A 48 -4.70 5.33 2.75
N HIS A 49 -5.34 4.96 3.86
CA HIS A 49 -4.64 4.40 5.02
C HIS A 49 -4.18 2.96 4.78
N ASN A 50 -5.09 2.12 4.27
CA ASN A 50 -4.92 0.66 4.26
C ASN A 50 -4.21 0.12 3.01
N PHE A 51 -4.31 0.81 1.87
CA PHE A 51 -3.78 0.29 0.61
C PHE A 51 -2.43 0.90 0.23
N TYR A 52 -1.54 0.03 -0.26
CA TYR A 52 -0.23 0.35 -0.80
C TYR A 52 -0.13 -0.26 -2.18
N PHE A 53 0.52 0.44 -3.11
CA PHE A 53 0.54 0.07 -4.52
C PHE A 53 1.98 -0.19 -4.95
N GLY A 54 2.31 -1.44 -5.28
CA GLY A 54 3.61 -1.77 -5.85
C GLY A 54 3.77 -1.09 -7.20
N CYS A 55 4.77 -0.23 -7.33
CA CYS A 55 5.00 0.56 -8.53
C CYS A 55 6.41 0.33 -9.07
N GLU A 56 6.51 0.34 -10.39
CA GLU A 56 7.78 0.37 -11.11
C GLU A 56 8.63 1.57 -10.65
N ALA A 57 9.94 1.37 -10.60
CA ALA A 57 10.86 2.22 -9.86
C ALA A 57 10.89 3.67 -10.35
N ASP A 58 11.08 3.87 -11.65
CA ASP A 58 11.30 5.15 -12.32
C ASP A 58 10.08 5.66 -13.08
N ASP A 59 8.92 5.00 -12.97
CA ASP A 59 7.68 5.45 -13.60
C ASP A 59 7.24 6.82 -13.04
N PRO A 60 7.21 7.89 -13.87
CA PRO A 60 6.76 9.21 -13.45
C PRO A 60 5.30 9.23 -12.97
N MET A 61 4.50 8.21 -13.29
CA MET A 61 3.14 8.08 -12.79
C MET A 61 3.07 7.92 -11.27
N ASN A 62 4.16 7.54 -10.61
CA ASN A 62 4.26 7.51 -9.14
C ASN A 62 3.90 8.88 -8.52
N ALA A 63 4.16 9.97 -9.23
CA ALA A 63 3.83 11.33 -8.79
C ALA A 63 2.34 11.57 -8.53
N TRP A 64 1.45 10.82 -9.20
CA TRP A 64 0.01 10.93 -8.97
C TRP A 64 -0.39 10.53 -7.55
N GLY A 65 0.35 9.63 -6.92
CA GLY A 65 0.11 9.25 -5.52
C GLY A 65 0.20 10.43 -4.55
N PHE A 66 1.08 11.38 -4.85
CA PHE A 66 1.38 12.51 -3.97
C PHE A 66 0.58 13.78 -4.27
N ASN A 67 -0.10 13.85 -5.41
CA ASN A 67 -0.75 15.06 -5.90
C ASN A 67 -2.16 15.26 -5.30
N THR A 68 -2.23 15.97 -4.16
CA THR A 68 -3.48 16.26 -3.46
C THR A 68 -4.44 17.18 -4.20
N ARG A 69 -4.02 17.81 -5.31
CA ARG A 69 -4.91 18.68 -6.11
C ARG A 69 -5.79 17.88 -7.08
N VAL A 70 -5.36 16.68 -7.45
CA VAL A 70 -6.07 15.82 -8.42
C VAL A 70 -6.76 14.66 -7.75
N ASN A 71 -6.21 14.17 -6.64
CA ASN A 71 -6.79 13.04 -5.92
C ASN A 71 -8.07 13.47 -5.18
N PRO A 72 -9.16 12.67 -5.25
CA PRO A 72 -10.38 12.96 -4.52
C PRO A 72 -10.13 13.21 -3.04
N TYR A 73 -10.83 14.21 -2.48
CA TYR A 73 -10.72 14.61 -1.07
C TYR A 73 -9.29 14.96 -0.62
N GLY A 74 -8.41 15.31 -1.55
CA GLY A 74 -7.01 15.64 -1.27
C GLY A 74 -6.17 14.45 -0.82
N ALA A 75 -6.57 13.22 -1.17
CA ALA A 75 -5.88 12.02 -0.74
C ALA A 75 -4.41 11.99 -1.19
N ARG A 76 -3.54 11.51 -0.30
CA ARG A 76 -2.23 10.97 -0.68
C ARG A 76 -2.37 9.45 -0.73
N ILE A 77 -2.08 8.87 -1.87
CA ILE A 77 -2.05 7.42 -2.07
C ILE A 77 -0.61 6.97 -1.84
N LYS A 78 -0.41 5.75 -1.33
CA LYS A 78 0.90 5.23 -0.94
C LYS A 78 1.53 4.38 -2.06
N PRO A 79 2.29 4.96 -3.00
CA PRO A 79 3.11 4.17 -3.91
C PRO A 79 4.22 3.48 -3.12
N LEU A 80 4.55 2.25 -3.53
CA LEU A 80 5.50 1.40 -2.86
C LEU A 80 6.56 1.00 -3.88
N PHE A 81 7.82 1.37 -3.61
CA PHE A 81 8.93 1.09 -4.52
C PHE A 81 9.04 -0.40 -4.87
N GLY A 82 8.93 -0.71 -6.15
CA GLY A 82 9.16 -2.01 -6.75
C GLY A 82 10.24 -1.89 -7.82
N SER A 83 11.31 -2.66 -7.67
CA SER A 83 12.47 -2.52 -8.56
C SER A 83 12.28 -3.14 -9.95
N ASP A 84 11.30 -4.03 -10.10
CA ASP A 84 11.07 -4.90 -11.27
C ASP A 84 12.34 -5.44 -11.95
N ILE A 85 13.39 -5.70 -11.16
CA ILE A 85 14.74 -6.05 -11.64
C ILE A 85 14.80 -7.35 -12.48
N GLY A 86 13.71 -8.12 -12.50
CA GLY A 86 13.57 -9.32 -13.32
C GLY A 86 13.03 -9.05 -14.72
N HIS A 87 12.59 -7.83 -15.03
CA HIS A 87 12.04 -7.46 -16.33
C HIS A 87 13.16 -7.17 -17.36
N PHE A 88 12.81 -7.24 -18.65
CA PHE A 88 13.77 -7.19 -19.75
C PHE A 88 14.20 -5.77 -20.13
N ASP A 89 13.49 -4.78 -19.62
CA ASP A 89 13.70 -3.35 -19.79
C ASP A 89 14.60 -2.73 -18.71
N VAL A 90 15.09 -3.50 -17.74
CA VAL A 90 16.13 -3.08 -16.78
C VAL A 90 17.53 -3.49 -17.29
N PRO A 91 18.28 -2.60 -17.98
CA PRO A 91 19.57 -2.95 -18.57
C PRO A 91 20.71 -3.07 -17.55
N ASP A 92 20.63 -2.33 -16.43
CA ASP A 92 21.62 -2.36 -15.34
C ASP A 92 20.94 -2.36 -13.97
N MET A 93 20.92 -3.53 -13.33
CA MET A 93 20.29 -3.72 -12.01
C MET A 93 20.90 -2.84 -10.89
N ARG A 94 22.06 -2.23 -11.11
CA ARG A 94 22.70 -1.33 -10.15
C ARG A 94 22.12 0.09 -10.20
N GLN A 95 21.41 0.44 -11.27
CA GLN A 95 20.92 1.80 -11.51
C GLN A 95 19.45 1.99 -11.12
N VAL A 96 18.67 0.93 -10.88
CA VAL A 96 17.22 1.05 -10.64
C VAL A 96 16.83 2.11 -9.61
N LEU A 97 17.49 2.13 -8.45
CA LEU A 97 17.21 3.13 -7.42
C LEU A 97 17.76 4.53 -7.78
N VAL A 98 18.85 4.58 -8.56
CA VAL A 98 19.45 5.83 -9.03
C VAL A 98 18.53 6.49 -10.06
N GLU A 99 18.01 5.71 -11.01
CA GLU A 99 17.06 6.14 -12.05
C GLU A 99 15.74 6.59 -11.41
N ALA A 100 15.23 5.88 -10.40
CA ALA A 100 14.06 6.32 -9.65
C ALA A 100 14.20 7.72 -9.02
N HIS A 101 15.44 8.12 -8.66
CA HIS A 101 15.71 9.45 -8.11
C HIS A 101 15.58 10.58 -9.15
N GLU A 102 15.63 10.27 -10.44
CA GLU A 102 15.48 11.27 -11.51
C GLU A 102 14.12 12.00 -11.40
N MET A 103 13.08 11.36 -10.86
CA MET A 103 11.81 12.04 -10.56
C MET A 103 11.96 13.23 -9.58
N VAL A 104 12.94 13.18 -8.67
CA VAL A 104 13.28 14.30 -7.78
C VAL A 104 14.12 15.32 -8.53
N ASP A 105 15.11 14.88 -9.29
CA ASP A 105 16.04 15.75 -10.03
C ASP A 105 15.31 16.58 -11.09
N ASP A 106 14.30 15.99 -11.74
CA ASP A 106 13.42 16.63 -12.71
C ASP A 106 12.28 17.44 -12.06
N GLY A 107 12.17 17.41 -10.73
CA GLY A 107 11.18 18.17 -9.96
C GLY A 107 9.74 17.67 -10.13
N ILE A 108 9.56 16.40 -10.50
CA ILE A 108 8.26 15.73 -10.64
C ILE A 108 7.66 15.47 -9.25
N ILE A 109 8.50 15.03 -8.31
CA ILE A 109 8.16 14.82 -6.90
C ILE A 109 9.17 15.53 -5.99
N THR A 110 8.81 15.72 -4.72
CA THR A 110 9.74 16.29 -3.73
C THR A 110 10.67 15.22 -3.16
N ALA A 111 11.76 15.63 -2.51
CA ALA A 111 12.64 14.71 -1.78
C ALA A 111 11.90 13.98 -0.63
N ASP A 112 10.91 14.63 -0.01
CA ASP A 112 10.08 14.01 1.03
C ASP A 112 9.14 12.96 0.42
N ASP A 113 8.52 13.25 -0.73
CA ASP A 113 7.72 12.26 -1.47
C ASP A 113 8.56 11.04 -1.89
N PHE A 114 9.79 11.27 -2.35
CA PHE A 114 10.70 10.17 -2.69
C PHE A 114 11.09 9.34 -1.46
N ARG A 115 11.34 9.99 -0.32
CA ARG A 115 11.57 9.29 0.95
C ARG A 115 10.36 8.46 1.37
N ASP A 116 9.15 8.97 1.18
CA ASP A 116 7.92 8.22 1.40
C ASP A 116 7.87 6.98 0.50
N PHE A 117 8.13 7.13 -0.79
CA PHE A 117 8.10 6.06 -1.79
C PHE A 117 9.10 4.92 -1.53
N VAL A 118 10.37 5.24 -1.27
CA VAL A 118 11.45 4.24 -1.19
C VAL A 118 11.77 3.76 0.23
N PHE A 119 11.29 4.47 1.25
CA PHE A 119 11.60 4.15 2.64
C PHE A 119 10.39 4.16 3.57
N THR A 120 9.68 5.28 3.72
CA THR A 120 8.68 5.40 4.79
C THR A 120 7.47 4.49 4.55
N TYR A 121 6.88 4.43 3.35
CA TYR A 121 5.79 3.50 3.07
C TYR A 121 6.22 2.03 3.08
N PRO A 122 7.40 1.62 2.55
CA PRO A 122 7.92 0.28 2.76
C PRO A 122 8.09 -0.10 4.24
N VAL A 123 8.64 0.79 5.06
CA VAL A 123 8.79 0.52 6.49
C VAL A 123 7.43 0.39 7.15
N GLU A 124 6.51 1.34 6.92
CA GLU A 124 5.15 1.31 7.46
C GLU A 124 4.42 0.01 7.09
N PHE A 125 4.43 -0.36 5.80
CA PHE A 125 3.74 -1.54 5.29
C PHE A 125 4.23 -2.84 5.93
N TRP A 126 5.54 -3.09 5.89
CA TRP A 126 6.09 -4.36 6.38
C TRP A 126 6.08 -4.47 7.90
N THR A 127 6.21 -3.33 8.61
CA THR A 127 6.20 -3.32 10.08
C THR A 127 4.80 -3.30 10.68
N GLY A 128 3.77 -2.89 9.93
CA GLY A 128 2.39 -2.88 10.39
C GLY A 128 1.88 -4.26 10.86
N LEU A 129 2.35 -5.35 10.23
CA LEU A 129 2.06 -6.72 10.67
C LEU A 129 3.16 -7.32 11.54
N ASN A 130 4.42 -6.93 11.33
CA ASN A 130 5.57 -7.47 12.04
C ASN A 130 6.59 -6.36 12.37
N PRO A 131 6.57 -5.79 13.59
CA PRO A 131 7.50 -4.73 13.97
C PRO A 131 8.98 -5.09 13.83
N ASP A 132 9.33 -6.38 13.88
CA ASP A 132 10.69 -6.89 13.77
C ASP A 132 11.10 -7.22 12.32
N PHE A 133 10.29 -6.88 11.31
CA PHE A 133 10.53 -7.27 9.90
C PHE A 133 11.94 -6.93 9.39
N PHE A 134 12.46 -5.75 9.77
CA PHE A 134 13.78 -5.28 9.32
C PHE A 134 14.94 -5.69 10.23
N LYS A 135 14.71 -6.49 11.27
CA LYS A 135 15.75 -6.93 12.20
C LYS A 135 16.80 -7.79 11.49
N GLY A 136 18.08 -7.50 11.74
CA GLY A 136 19.23 -8.13 11.11
C GLY A 136 19.54 -7.63 9.70
N THR A 137 18.79 -6.65 9.18
CA THR A 137 19.04 -6.04 7.88
C THR A 137 19.97 -4.82 7.99
N ALA A 138 20.52 -4.38 6.86
CA ALA A 138 21.36 -3.18 6.81
C ALA A 138 20.62 -1.88 7.20
N VAL A 139 19.28 -1.91 7.22
CA VAL A 139 18.43 -0.75 7.52
C VAL A 139 17.68 -0.86 8.86
N GLU A 140 18.01 -1.86 9.69
CA GLU A 140 17.36 -2.09 10.99
C GLU A 140 17.32 -0.81 11.84
N GLY A 141 18.46 -0.12 11.96
CA GLY A 141 18.58 1.07 12.79
C GLY A 141 17.66 2.22 12.32
N GLN A 142 17.57 2.42 11.01
CA GLN A 142 16.74 3.44 10.38
C GLN A 142 15.25 3.11 10.55
N ALA A 143 14.85 1.86 10.31
CA ALA A 143 13.49 1.40 10.51
C ALA A 143 13.05 1.50 11.99
N ALA A 144 13.89 1.07 12.92
CA ALA A 144 13.62 1.17 14.36
C ALA A 144 13.51 2.63 14.84
N ALA A 145 14.33 3.53 14.29
CA ALA A 145 14.24 4.95 14.58
C ALA A 145 12.92 5.56 14.07
N TRP A 146 12.48 5.18 12.88
CA TRP A 146 11.19 5.62 12.31
C TRP A 146 10.01 5.15 13.17
N LEU A 147 9.96 3.86 13.53
CA LEU A 147 8.91 3.31 14.41
C LEU A 147 8.83 4.03 15.76
N THR A 148 9.98 4.34 16.35
CA THR A 148 10.05 5.07 17.62
C THR A 148 9.51 6.49 17.48
N ALA A 149 9.79 7.15 16.37
CA ALA A 149 9.29 8.49 16.10
C ALA A 149 7.78 8.48 15.89
N GLU A 150 7.26 7.52 15.13
CA GLU A 150 5.82 7.39 14.83
C GLU A 150 5.00 7.15 16.09
N THR A 151 5.41 6.18 16.92
CA THR A 151 4.79 5.89 18.22
C THR A 151 4.72 7.14 19.12
N ARG A 152 5.72 8.04 19.04
CA ARG A 152 5.71 9.31 19.80
C ARG A 152 4.75 10.32 19.22
N GLN A 153 4.56 10.35 17.90
CA GLN A 153 3.59 11.22 17.24
C GLN A 153 2.16 10.80 17.58
N GLU A 154 1.83 9.52 17.46
CA GLU A 154 0.51 8.97 17.84
C GLU A 154 0.14 9.32 19.28
N LYS A 155 1.06 9.09 20.23
CA LYS A 155 0.86 9.43 21.65
C LYS A 155 0.66 10.92 21.91
N ARG A 156 1.22 11.80 21.06
CA ARG A 156 1.02 13.25 21.14
C ARG A 156 -0.35 13.63 20.60
N GLN A 157 -0.76 13.06 19.48
CA GLN A 157 -2.06 13.31 18.88
C GLN A 157 -3.21 12.83 19.79
N ALA A 158 -3.06 11.67 20.45
CA ALA A 158 -4.06 11.15 21.38
C ALA A 158 -4.19 11.91 22.72
N ARG A 159 -3.27 12.85 23.03
CA ARG A 159 -3.31 13.66 24.28
C ARG A 159 -3.92 15.06 24.07
N ASN A 160 -4.15 15.47 22.83
CA ASN A 160 -4.76 16.74 22.46
C ASN A 160 -6.23 16.53 22.09
#